data_AF-A0A1L1PT55-F1
#
_entry.id   AF-A0A1L1PT55-F1
#
_cell.length_a   1.000
_cell.length_b   1.000
_cell.length_c   1.000
_cell.angle_alpha   90.00
_cell.angle_beta   90.00
_cell.angle_gamma   90.00
#
_symmetry.space_group_name_H-M   'P 1'
#
loop_
_entity.id
_entity.type
_entity.pdbx_description
1 polymer ?
#
loop_
_entity_poly.entity_id
_entity_poly.type
_entity_poly.pdbx_seq_one_letter_code
_entity_poly.pdbx_strand_id
1 'polypeptide(L)'
;MGRLNVAVVAGLPLASAAYLWANRLLPTHLPLRPEAEIQAFFAAWALALAVAGLLRPARAWPLLWGVGALLFGALPVLNALTTQRPLWRSLASGDAIFVGMDVACAALALGLGAMAWRARKPHGRAHTRQREA
;
A
#
# COMPACT_ATOMS: atom_id res chain seq x y z
N MET A 1 -9.18 -1.28 -19.20
CA MET A 1 -7.98 -0.61 -18.66
C MET A 1 -6.76 -1.50 -18.88
N GLY A 2 -5.68 -0.97 -19.47
CA GLY A 2 -4.47 -1.74 -19.82
C GLY A 2 -3.60 -2.11 -18.60
N ARG A 3 -2.68 -3.07 -18.78
CA ARG A 3 -1.76 -3.58 -17.74
C ARG A 3 -0.88 -2.48 -17.12
N LEU A 4 -0.40 -1.53 -17.93
CA LEU A 4 0.36 -0.37 -17.48
C LEU A 4 -0.42 0.49 -16.47
N ASN A 5 -1.72 0.70 -16.70
CA ASN A 5 -2.55 1.49 -15.79
C ASN A 5 -2.64 0.82 -14.41
N VAL A 6 -2.72 -0.52 -14.36
CA VAL A 6 -2.71 -1.27 -13.10
C VAL A 6 -1.43 -1.02 -12.31
N ALA A 7 -0.28 -1.10 -12.98
CA ALA A 7 1.01 -0.88 -12.34
C ALA A 7 1.20 0.56 -11.85
N VAL A 8 0.74 1.56 -12.61
CA VAL A 8 0.86 2.96 -12.20
C VAL A 8 -0.08 3.26 -11.05
N VAL A 9 -1.38 2.99 -11.19
CA VAL A 9 -2.39 3.40 -10.21
C VAL A 9 -2.35 2.56 -8.93
N ALA A 10 -2.18 1.24 -9.04
CA ALA A 10 -2.10 0.38 -7.86
C ALA A 10 -0.67 0.27 -7.30
N GLY A 11 0.36 0.43 -8.16
CA GLY A 11 1.74 0.33 -7.73
C GLY A 11 2.28 1.57 -7.03
N LEU A 12 1.76 2.77 -7.32
CA LEU A 12 2.18 3.99 -6.60
C LEU A 12 1.92 3.91 -5.08
N PRO A 13 0.70 3.59 -4.60
CA PRO A 13 0.46 3.41 -3.17
C PRO A 13 1.34 2.32 -2.55
N LEU A 14 1.56 1.22 -3.27
CA LEU A 14 2.44 0.14 -2.82
C LEU A 14 3.89 0.61 -2.64
N ALA A 15 4.41 1.36 -3.61
CA ALA A 15 5.76 1.89 -3.59
C ALA A 15 5.93 2.92 -2.47
N SER A 16 4.95 3.80 -2.25
CA SER A 16 4.93 4.71 -1.11
C SER A 16 4.95 3.97 0.23
N ALA A 17 4.20 2.87 0.36
CA ALA A 17 4.26 2.04 1.57
C ALA A 17 5.66 1.43 1.77
N ALA A 18 6.29 0.93 0.71
CA ALA A 18 7.65 0.39 0.78
C ALA A 18 8.69 1.44 1.18
N TYR A 19 8.56 2.68 0.68
CA TYR A 19 9.38 3.82 1.12
C TYR A 19 9.24 4.08 2.63
N LEU A 20 8.01 4.11 3.16
CA LEU A 20 7.76 4.32 4.59
C LEU A 20 8.31 3.19 5.47
N TRP A 21 8.34 1.96 4.95
CA TRP A 21 8.98 0.81 5.58
C TRP A 21 10.50 0.97 5.59
N ALA A 22 11.10 1.35 4.46
CA ALA A 22 12.52 1.60 4.35
C ALA A 22 12.98 2.68 5.34
N ASN A 23 12.22 3.77 5.47
CA ASN A 23 12.52 4.85 6.41
C ASN A 23 12.59 4.38 7.86
N ARG A 24 11.89 3.30 8.23
CA ARG A 24 11.87 2.73 9.60
C ARG A 24 12.88 1.62 9.82
N LEU A 25 13.18 0.84 8.78
CA LEU A 25 14.07 -0.32 8.87
C LEU A 25 15.53 0.01 8.58
N LEU A 26 15.81 1.03 7.76
CA LEU A 26 17.17 1.39 7.40
C LEU A 26 17.92 1.99 8.60
N PRO A 27 19.18 1.59 8.84
CA PRO A 27 20.01 2.19 9.88
C PRO A 27 20.18 3.69 9.67
N THR A 28 20.15 4.46 10.76
CA THR A 28 20.30 5.93 10.71
C THR A 28 21.68 6.38 10.26
N HIS A 29 22.70 5.55 10.43
CA HIS A 29 24.08 5.81 10.05
C HIS A 29 24.44 5.22 8.67
N LEU A 30 23.44 4.76 7.91
CA LEU A 30 23.68 4.23 6.57
C LEU A 30 24.20 5.35 5.66
N PRO A 31 25.37 5.20 5.02
CA PRO A 31 25.80 6.14 3.98
C PRO A 31 24.81 6.09 2.82
N LEU A 32 24.50 7.23 2.21
CA LEU A 32 23.55 7.33 1.10
C LEU A 32 22.16 6.76 1.43
N ARG A 33 21.69 7.01 2.67
CA ARG A 33 20.37 6.57 3.11
C ARG A 33 19.23 7.08 2.23
N PRO A 34 19.16 8.37 1.82
CA PRO A 34 18.09 8.85 0.95
C PRO A 34 18.01 8.07 -0.38
N GLU A 35 19.15 7.71 -0.95
CA GLU A 35 19.23 6.91 -2.17
C GLU A 35 18.68 5.51 -1.95
N ALA A 36 19.03 4.87 -0.83
CA ALA A 36 18.54 3.54 -0.48
C ALA A 36 17.01 3.53 -0.24
N GLU A 37 16.45 4.58 0.35
CA GLU A 37 15.01 4.73 0.53
C GLU A 37 14.30 4.85 -0.84
N ILE A 38 14.82 5.67 -1.74
CA ILE A 38 14.31 5.83 -3.10
C ILE A 38 14.44 4.52 -3.91
N GLN A 39 15.54 3.78 -3.74
CA GLN A 39 15.71 2.47 -4.35
C GLN A 39 14.64 1.48 -3.89
N ALA A 40 14.25 1.50 -2.61
CA ALA A 40 13.16 0.66 -2.11
C ALA A 40 11.82 1.01 -2.77
N PHE A 41 11.54 2.30 -2.96
CA PHE A 41 10.36 2.76 -3.71
C PHE A 41 10.36 2.22 -5.14
N PHE A 42 11.45 2.43 -5.89
CA PHE A 42 11.54 1.99 -7.28
C PHE A 42 11.53 0.46 -7.42
N ALA A 43 12.15 -0.27 -6.49
CA ALA A 43 12.12 -1.73 -6.46
C ALA A 43 10.69 -2.26 -6.26
N ALA A 44 9.93 -1.70 -5.32
CA ALA A 44 8.53 -2.07 -5.11
C ALA A 44 7.65 -1.72 -6.32
N TRP A 45 7.90 -0.57 -6.96
CA TRP A 45 7.18 -0.19 -8.16
C TRP A 45 7.52 -1.07 -9.36
N ALA A 46 8.79 -1.44 -9.55
CA ALA A 46 9.23 -2.40 -10.56
C ALA A 46 8.58 -3.79 -10.35
N LEU A 47 8.46 -4.23 -9.09
CA LEU A 47 7.73 -5.44 -8.76
C LEU A 47 6.24 -5.33 -9.13
N ALA A 48 5.60 -4.19 -8.86
CA ALA A 48 4.21 -3.95 -9.26
C ALA A 48 4.02 -3.99 -10.79
N LEU A 49 4.98 -3.43 -11.55
CA LEU A 49 5.04 -3.52 -13.01
C LEU A 49 5.16 -4.98 -13.48
N ALA A 50 6.08 -5.74 -12.89
CA ALA A 50 6.25 -7.17 -13.19
C ALA A 50 4.96 -7.96 -12.91
N VAL A 51 4.32 -7.74 -11.75
CA VAL A 51 3.05 -8.37 -11.38
C VAL A 51 1.95 -8.02 -12.37
N ALA A 52 1.82 -6.76 -12.79
CA ALA A 52 0.84 -6.33 -13.77
C ALA A 52 1.12 -6.88 -15.19
N GLY A 53 2.39 -7.08 -15.54
CA GLY A 53 2.84 -7.68 -16.79
C GLY A 53 2.65 -9.20 -16.84
N LEU A 54 2.73 -9.89 -15.70
CA LEU A 54 2.55 -11.34 -15.61
C LEU A 54 1.07 -11.72 -15.43
N LEU A 55 0.34 -11.00 -14.57
CA LEU A 55 -1.05 -11.34 -14.25
C LEU A 55 -2.04 -10.68 -15.20
N ARG A 56 -3.25 -11.23 -15.25
CA ARG A 56 -4.40 -10.57 -15.89
C ARG A 56 -4.82 -9.39 -14.98
N PRO A 57 -5.25 -8.24 -15.53
CA PRO A 57 -5.68 -7.09 -14.73
C PRO A 57 -6.65 -7.44 -13.60
N ALA A 58 -7.63 -8.31 -13.87
CA ALA A 58 -8.61 -8.77 -12.88
C ALA A 58 -8.01 -9.42 -11.62
N ARG A 59 -6.79 -9.99 -11.71
CA ARG A 59 -6.05 -10.54 -10.56
C ARG A 59 -5.02 -9.56 -10.01
N ALA A 60 -4.37 -8.79 -10.88
CA ALA A 60 -3.35 -7.83 -10.48
C ALA A 60 -3.90 -6.70 -9.59
N TRP A 61 -5.07 -6.16 -9.93
CA TRP A 61 -5.73 -5.09 -9.14
C TRP A 61 -5.94 -5.46 -7.67
N PRO A 62 -6.71 -6.52 -7.34
CA PRO A 62 -6.96 -6.86 -5.95
C PRO A 62 -5.72 -7.37 -5.22
N LEU A 63 -4.72 -7.89 -5.94
CA LEU A 63 -3.45 -8.31 -5.34
C LEU A 63 -2.64 -7.09 -4.91
N LEU A 64 -2.36 -6.14 -5.81
CA LEU A 64 -1.55 -4.97 -5.51
C LEU A 64 -2.20 -4.09 -4.44
N TRP A 65 -3.51 -3.87 -4.52
CA TRP A 65 -4.23 -3.15 -3.47
C TRP A 65 -4.26 -3.90 -2.14
N GLY A 66 -4.41 -5.23 -2.17
CA GLY A 66 -4.37 -6.04 -0.95
C GLY A 66 -3.00 -5.99 -0.26
N VAL A 67 -1.90 -6.11 -1.02
CA VAL A 67 -0.54 -6.00 -0.48
C VAL A 67 -0.28 -4.59 0.04
N GLY A 68 -0.68 -3.55 -0.69
CA GLY A 68 -0.58 -2.17 -0.22
C GLY A 68 -1.35 -1.94 1.09
N ALA A 69 -2.57 -2.47 1.19
CA ALA A 69 -3.37 -2.39 2.41
C ALA A 69 -2.68 -3.06 3.60
N LEU A 70 -2.09 -4.24 3.39
CA LEU A 70 -1.34 -4.95 4.42
C LEU A 70 -0.10 -4.16 4.86
N LEU A 71 0.67 -3.62 3.91
CA LEU A 71 1.88 -2.84 4.23
C LEU A 71 1.53 -1.58 5.03
N PHE A 72 0.50 -0.82 4.62
CA PHE A 72 0.05 0.35 5.37
C PHE A 72 -0.54 -0.02 6.73
N GLY A 73 -1.31 -1.11 6.83
CA GLY A 73 -1.88 -1.58 8.10
C GLY A 73 -0.84 -2.12 9.09
N ALA A 74 0.29 -2.62 8.59
CA ALA A 74 1.39 -3.11 9.41
C ALA A 74 2.39 -2.00 9.79
N LEU A 75 2.30 -0.79 9.21
CA LEU A 75 3.17 0.33 9.58
C LEU A 75 3.05 0.75 11.07
N PRO A 76 1.85 0.87 11.67
CA PRO A 76 1.73 1.17 13.10
C PRO A 76 2.38 0.10 13.99
N VAL A 77 2.27 -1.18 13.59
CA VAL A 77 2.92 -2.30 14.30
C VAL A 77 4.44 -2.20 14.17
N LEU A 78 4.94 -1.97 12.96
CA LEU A 78 6.37 -1.77 12.73
C LEU A 78 6.89 -0.59 13.56
N ASN A 79 6.16 0.52 13.57
CA ASN A 79 6.49 1.71 14.32
C ASN A 79 6.59 1.45 15.83
N ALA A 80 5.71 0.61 16.37
CA ALA A 80 5.75 0.17 17.77
C ALA A 80 6.96 -0.74 18.07
N LEU A 81 7.47 -1.48 17.08
CA LEU A 81 8.61 -2.39 17.23
C LEU A 81 9.97 -1.69 17.03
N THR A 82 10.07 -0.76 16.07
CA THR A 82 11.33 -0.08 15.72
C THR A 82 11.64 1.09 16.64
N THR A 83 10.63 1.63 17.33
CA THR A 83 10.80 2.75 18.25
C THR A 83 10.86 2.23 19.68
N GLN A 84 11.93 2.54 20.42
CA GLN A 84 12.05 2.33 21.89
C GLN A 84 11.03 3.17 22.71
N ARG A 85 10.00 3.73 22.05
CA ARG A 85 8.91 4.51 22.62
C ARG A 85 7.60 3.92 22.11
N PRO A 86 7.03 2.93 22.81
CA PRO A 86 5.76 2.33 22.42
C PRO A 86 4.63 3.39 22.39
N LEU A 87 3.62 3.14 21.54
CA LEU A 87 2.46 4.01 21.27
C LEU A 87 1.81 4.64 22.52
N TRP A 88 1.79 3.93 23.65
CA TRP A 88 1.23 4.42 24.91
C TRP A 88 2.00 5.60 25.53
N ARG A 89 3.30 5.76 25.21
CA ARG A 89 4.14 6.84 25.73
C ARG A 89 4.06 8.12 24.88
N SER A 90 3.78 8.00 23.58
CA SER A 90 3.51 9.16 22.69
C SER A 90 2.09 9.70 22.80
N LEU A 91 1.11 8.83 23.11
CA LEU A 91 -0.25 9.28 23.43
C LEU A 91 -0.28 10.10 24.74
N ALA A 92 0.62 9.80 25.67
CA ALA A 92 0.82 10.57 26.90
C ALA A 92 1.64 11.86 26.70
N SER A 93 2.36 12.03 25.58
CA SER A 93 3.15 13.25 25.27
C SER A 93 2.46 14.22 24.31
N GLY A 94 1.31 13.87 23.71
CA GLY A 94 0.58 14.76 22.80
C GLY A 94 1.20 14.88 21.40
N ASP A 95 1.95 13.88 20.94
CA ASP A 95 2.58 13.89 19.61
C ASP A 95 1.57 13.71 18.47
N ALA A 96 0.94 14.81 18.06
CA ALA A 96 -0.02 14.87 16.96
C ALA A 96 0.52 14.30 15.63
N ILE A 97 1.85 14.33 15.43
CA ILE A 97 2.51 13.82 14.22
C ILE A 97 2.41 12.28 14.14
N PHE A 98 2.60 11.57 15.26
CA PHE A 98 2.49 10.11 15.28
C PHE A 98 1.04 9.66 15.09
N VAL A 99 0.10 10.31 15.79
CA VAL A 99 -1.33 10.04 15.65
C VAL A 99 -1.81 10.30 14.22
N GLY A 100 -1.41 11.43 13.63
CA GLY A 100 -1.77 11.77 12.25
C GLY A 100 -1.23 10.76 11.23
N MET A 101 0.02 10.32 11.40
CA MET A 101 0.63 9.30 10.55
C MET A 101 -0.11 7.96 10.64
N ASP A 102 -0.41 7.49 11.86
CA ASP A 102 -1.07 6.20 12.06
C ASP A 102 -2.51 6.22 11.53
N VAL A 103 -3.24 7.33 11.74
CA VAL A 103 -4.59 7.54 11.17
C VAL A 103 -4.54 7.56 9.65
N ALA A 104 -3.57 8.25 9.04
CA ALA A 104 -3.41 8.27 7.60
C ALA A 104 -3.10 6.86 7.04
N CYS A 105 -2.20 6.11 7.69
CA CYS A 105 -1.88 4.74 7.32
C CYS A 105 -3.09 3.82 7.45
N ALA A 106 -3.86 3.93 8.53
CA ALA A 106 -5.08 3.17 8.74
C ALA A 106 -6.15 3.51 7.69
N ALA A 107 -6.35 4.79 7.38
CA ALA A 107 -7.28 5.23 6.35
C ALA A 107 -6.90 4.68 4.96
N LEU A 108 -5.61 4.73 4.61
CA LEU A 108 -5.09 4.15 3.37
C LEU A 108 -5.25 2.62 3.35
N ALA A 109 -4.95 1.94 4.45
CA ALA A 109 -5.13 0.49 4.57
C ALA A 109 -6.59 0.07 4.37
N LEU A 110 -7.53 0.77 5.02
CA LEU A 110 -8.96 0.53 4.87
C LEU A 110 -9.44 0.84 3.45
N GLY A 111 -9.03 1.97 2.87
CA GLY A 111 -9.38 2.36 1.51
C GLY A 111 -8.90 1.35 0.47
N LEU A 112 -7.63 0.97 0.51
CA LEU A 112 -7.05 -0.02 -0.38
C LEU A 112 -7.67 -1.41 -0.18
N GLY A 113 -7.92 -1.81 1.06
CA GLY A 113 -8.59 -3.07 1.40
C GLY A 113 -10.02 -3.14 0.86
N ALA A 114 -10.78 -2.06 0.99
CA ALA A 114 -12.13 -1.96 0.44
C ALA A 114 -12.13 -2.03 -1.09
N MET A 115 -11.18 -1.35 -1.75
CA MET A 115 -11.01 -1.40 -3.20
C MET A 115 -10.62 -2.80 -3.68
N ALA A 116 -9.71 -3.48 -2.97
CA ALA A 116 -9.33 -4.87 -3.24
C ALA A 116 -10.52 -5.82 -3.10
N TRP A 117 -11.35 -5.66 -2.06
CA TRP A 117 -12.54 -6.48 -1.85
C TRP A 117 -13.59 -6.27 -2.95
N ARG A 118 -13.83 -5.02 -3.35
CA ARG A 118 -14.74 -4.68 -4.45
C ARG A 118 -14.26 -5.24 -5.79
N ALA A 119 -12.95 -5.18 -6.07
CA ALA A 119 -12.38 -5.74 -7.30
C ALA A 119 -12.43 -7.27 -7.37
N ARG A 120 -12.54 -7.96 -6.23
CA ARG A 120 -12.73 -9.42 -6.16
C ARG A 120 -14.17 -9.85 -6.40
N LYS A 121 -15.16 -8.99 -6.15
CA LYS A 121 -16.55 -9.32 -6.45
C LYS A 121 -16.71 -9.42 -7.97
N PRO A 122 -17.16 -10.57 -8.52
CA PRO A 122 -17.51 -10.65 -9.92
C PRO A 122 -18.53 -9.55 -10.18
N HIS A 123 -18.30 -8.69 -11.16
CA HIS A 123 -19.38 -7.89 -11.71
C HIS A 123 -20.40 -8.89 -12.23
N GLY A 124 -21.45 -9.16 -11.45
CA GLY A 124 -22.60 -9.90 -11.90
C GLY A 124 -23.04 -9.25 -13.19
N ARG A 125 -23.01 -10.02 -14.29
CA ARG A 125 -23.39 -9.57 -15.62
C ARG A 125 -24.84 -9.10 -15.57
N ALA A 126 -25.07 -7.81 -15.31
CA ALA A 126 -26.33 -7.15 -15.61
C ALA A 126 -26.30 -6.79 -17.10
N HIS A 127 -26.41 -7.80 -17.97
CA HIS A 127 -26.59 -7.60 -19.41
C HIS A 127 -27.29 -8.79 -20.06
N THR A 128 -28.47 -9.15 -19.55
CA THR A 128 -29.40 -10.01 -20.31
C THR A 128 -30.85 -9.68 -19.95
N ARG A 129 -31.40 -8.64 -20.60
CA ARG A 129 -32.82 -8.48 -21.01
C ARG A 129 -33.07 -7.04 -21.45
N GLN A 130 -32.61 -6.70 -22.66
CA GLN A 130 -33.20 -5.57 -23.40
C GLN A 130 -33.05 -5.72 -24.93
N ARG A 131 -32.90 -6.97 -25.39
CA ARG A 131 -33.24 -7.37 -26.75
C ARG A 131 -34.43 -8.31 -26.57
N GLU A 132 -35.58 -7.94 -27.13
CA GLU A 132 -36.92 -8.56 -27.04
C GLU A 132 -37.93 -7.73 -26.23
N ALA A 133 -38.40 -6.65 -26.85
CA ALA A 133 -39.79 -6.17 -26.84
C ALA A 133 -39.94 -5.11 -27.93
#